data_AF-A0A950V9A7-F1
#
_entry.id   AF-A0A950V9A7-F1
#
_cell.length_a   1.000
_cell.length_b   1.000
_cell.length_c   1.000
_cell.angle_alpha   90.00
_cell.angle_beta   90.00
_cell.angle_gamma   90.00
#
_symmetry.space_group_name_H-M   'P 1'
#
loop_
_entity.id
_entity.type
_entity.pdbx_description
1 polymer ?
#
loop_
_entity_poly.entity_id
_entity_poly.type
_entity_poly.pdbx_seq_one_letter_code
_entity_poly.pdbx_strand_id
1 'polypeptide(L)'
;MSPALLIRLKAAGPWAFGARDAGRDQVNSLYGSDSLYSAVTLATGQLGFLPEWLSATAGEESPAAAFTSLFPFQGDTLFAPPPLNLWPPPASVVTTPSPVFFAKMRWSAARFVPLTLIESIVTGQKVLADQWIPDAESGCLLRRDRPSSSPFRVSARTSAAVDRITGRSGAPNTAACIDFEPGAGLWGVVRFRDENAESTWSGRVEAAFRLLGDTGFGGRRRRGWGQTETPEFQRGAWPELLIPKLKRVAERGGDPHSSSEPGLYWLLSLFCPSKADRIDWSGGEYQLRVRGGRVDGSGSDKKKLRMISEASVVAAVVDPVGAAVHTAPDGFPHPAYRSGFAVSVLLPRVETALDQTLVQAPSEVEAPEPKPCPAEQPQQASPDEDAEAGTTSAAIEQLSPAADGQEPDHPPSTEASDEI
;
A
#
# COMPACT_ATOMS: atom_id res chain seq x y z
N MET A 1 -14.78 -22.63 7.89
CA MET A 1 -14.53 -21.28 7.33
C MET A 1 -14.25 -20.35 8.50
N SER A 2 -13.29 -19.44 8.38
CA SER A 2 -12.94 -18.53 9.48
C SER A 2 -13.92 -17.36 9.54
N PRO A 3 -14.50 -17.02 10.71
CA PRO A 3 -15.32 -15.83 10.85
C PRO A 3 -14.50 -14.55 10.72
N ALA A 4 -15.13 -13.50 10.21
CA ALA A 4 -14.50 -12.21 9.97
C ALA A 4 -15.44 -11.03 10.23
N LEU A 5 -14.81 -9.91 10.60
CA LEU A 5 -15.47 -8.63 10.86
C LEU A 5 -14.83 -7.55 9.97
N LEU A 6 -15.60 -7.01 9.02
CA LEU A 6 -15.26 -5.82 8.25
C LEU A 6 -15.58 -4.57 9.07
N ILE A 7 -14.61 -3.67 9.11
CA ILE A 7 -14.68 -2.42 9.88
C ILE A 7 -14.46 -1.26 8.91
N ARG A 8 -15.38 -0.30 8.89
CA ARG A 8 -15.22 0.98 8.17
C ARG A 8 -15.09 2.14 9.16
N LEU A 9 -14.08 2.96 8.92
CA LEU A 9 -13.67 4.09 9.75
C LEU A 9 -13.71 5.36 8.90
N LYS A 10 -14.85 6.07 8.94
CA LYS A 10 -14.97 7.41 8.34
C LYS A 10 -14.13 8.38 9.17
N ALA A 11 -13.21 9.09 8.52
CA ALA A 11 -12.30 9.98 9.24
C ALA A 11 -13.04 11.24 9.71
N ALA A 12 -12.93 11.57 10.99
CA ALA A 12 -13.49 12.81 11.57
C ALA A 12 -12.49 13.98 11.56
N GLY A 13 -11.26 13.75 11.09
CA GLY A 13 -10.18 14.72 11.07
C GLY A 13 -8.93 14.16 10.38
N PRO A 14 -7.81 14.90 10.41
CA PRO A 14 -6.56 14.47 9.78
C PRO A 14 -5.95 13.28 10.50
N TRP A 15 -5.30 12.39 9.74
CA TRP A 15 -4.58 11.25 10.28
C TRP A 15 -3.07 11.40 10.12
N ALA A 16 -2.29 10.79 11.03
CA ALA A 16 -0.86 10.62 10.87
C ALA A 16 -0.51 9.13 10.96
N PHE A 17 -0.23 8.52 9.81
CA PHE A 17 0.23 7.14 9.76
C PHE A 17 1.72 7.11 10.10
N GLY A 18 2.07 6.37 11.15
CA GLY A 18 3.44 6.36 11.66
C GLY A 18 4.45 5.83 10.63
N ALA A 19 5.35 6.70 10.18
CA ALA A 19 6.75 6.37 10.00
C ALA A 19 7.55 7.52 10.63
N ARG A 20 7.85 7.41 11.92
CA ARG A 20 8.71 8.40 12.58
C ARG A 20 10.20 8.20 12.26
N ASP A 21 10.53 7.11 11.54
CA ASP A 21 11.84 6.88 10.92
C ASP A 21 12.04 7.78 9.67
N ALA A 22 10.94 8.12 9.00
CA ALA A 22 10.88 9.23 8.06
C ALA A 22 10.65 10.51 8.88
N GLY A 23 11.28 11.63 8.53
CA GLY A 23 11.16 12.88 9.30
C GLY A 23 9.71 13.27 9.58
N ARG A 24 9.48 14.19 10.53
CA ARG A 24 8.13 14.63 10.95
C ARG A 24 7.25 15.17 9.81
N ASP A 25 7.87 15.51 8.69
CA ASP A 25 7.26 16.03 7.46
C ASP A 25 6.88 14.93 6.44
N GLN A 26 7.09 13.65 6.76
CA GLN A 26 6.71 12.52 5.92
C GLN A 26 5.61 11.71 6.58
N VAL A 27 4.63 11.29 5.78
CA VAL A 27 3.54 10.41 6.21
C VAL A 27 3.48 9.20 5.29
N ASN A 28 3.35 8.03 5.90
CA ASN A 28 3.01 6.82 5.16
C ASN A 28 1.61 6.96 4.58
N SER A 29 1.34 6.40 3.41
CA SER A 29 -0.01 6.35 2.83
C SER A 29 -0.79 5.08 3.20
N LEU A 30 -0.24 4.21 4.06
CA LEU A 30 -0.92 3.04 4.59
C LEU A 30 -0.71 2.94 6.10
N TYR A 31 -1.79 2.65 6.82
CA TYR A 31 -1.75 2.35 8.24
C TYR A 31 -1.63 0.83 8.44
N GLY A 32 -0.43 0.39 8.79
CA GLY A 32 -0.08 -1.03 8.88
C GLY A 32 -0.84 -1.79 9.98
N SER A 33 -1.08 -3.07 9.72
CA SER A 33 -1.67 -4.06 10.63
C SER A 33 -0.92 -4.16 11.97
N ASP A 34 0.40 -3.99 11.98
CA ASP A 34 1.20 -3.96 13.19
C ASP A 34 0.87 -2.77 14.11
N SER A 35 0.68 -1.59 13.52
CA SER A 35 0.22 -0.38 14.19
C SER A 35 -1.23 -0.51 14.64
N LEU A 36 -2.08 -1.17 13.85
CA LEU A 36 -3.48 -1.43 14.21
C LEU A 36 -3.58 -2.38 15.39
N TYR A 37 -2.88 -3.52 15.34
CA TYR A 37 -2.80 -4.45 16.46
C TYR A 37 -2.27 -3.75 17.72
N SER A 38 -1.25 -2.90 17.59
CA SER A 38 -0.74 -2.13 18.73
C SER A 38 -1.79 -1.18 19.31
N ALA A 39 -2.53 -0.46 18.46
CA ALA A 39 -3.59 0.45 18.89
C ALA A 39 -4.74 -0.30 19.59
N VAL A 40 -5.19 -1.42 19.01
CA VAL A 40 -6.20 -2.29 19.61
C VAL A 40 -5.71 -2.84 20.94
N THR A 41 -4.47 -3.34 21.01
CA THR A 41 -3.86 -3.85 22.25
C THR A 41 -3.86 -2.80 23.35
N LEU A 42 -3.48 -1.55 23.05
CA LEU A 42 -3.54 -0.46 24.04
C LEU A 42 -4.98 -0.14 24.46
N ALA A 43 -5.94 -0.17 23.53
CA ALA A 43 -7.35 0.01 23.85
C ALA A 43 -7.89 -1.14 24.72
N THR A 44 -7.49 -2.39 24.46
CA THR A 44 -7.85 -3.55 25.30
C THR A 44 -7.34 -3.41 26.73
N GLY A 45 -6.17 -2.78 26.92
CA GLY A 45 -5.65 -2.45 28.25
C GLY A 45 -6.47 -1.41 28.98
N GLN A 46 -6.96 -0.39 28.28
CA GLN A 46 -7.88 0.59 28.86
C GLN A 46 -9.24 -0.02 29.22
N LEU A 47 -9.67 -1.03 28.46
CA LEU A 47 -10.91 -1.76 28.71
C LEU A 47 -10.76 -2.94 29.70
N GLY A 48 -9.55 -3.19 30.21
CA GLY A 48 -9.29 -4.12 31.31
C GLY A 48 -9.07 -5.59 30.94
N PHE A 49 -8.79 -5.93 29.67
CA PHE A 49 -8.60 -7.32 29.22
C PHE A 49 -7.30 -7.56 28.44
N LEU A 50 -6.25 -6.78 28.76
CA LEU A 50 -4.94 -6.88 28.10
C LEU A 50 -4.26 -8.24 28.30
N PRO A 51 -4.20 -8.83 29.50
CA PRO A 51 -3.52 -10.12 29.69
C PRO A 51 -4.15 -11.24 28.85
N GLU A 52 -5.47 -11.32 28.81
CA GLU A 52 -6.22 -12.30 28.03
C GLU A 52 -6.01 -12.07 26.53
N TRP A 53 -5.97 -10.80 26.11
CA TRP A 53 -5.75 -10.44 24.70
C TRP A 53 -4.36 -10.84 24.23
N LEU A 54 -3.33 -10.52 25.00
CA LEU A 54 -1.95 -10.89 24.67
C LEU A 54 -1.75 -12.40 24.69
N SER A 55 -2.32 -13.10 25.68
CA SER A 55 -2.30 -14.56 25.74
C SER A 55 -2.92 -15.17 24.48
N ALA A 56 -4.14 -14.75 24.13
CA ALA A 56 -4.89 -15.30 23.00
C ALA A 56 -4.32 -14.93 21.62
N THR A 57 -3.48 -13.89 21.51
CA THR A 57 -2.95 -13.43 20.21
C THR A 57 -1.45 -13.62 20.08
N ALA A 58 -0.64 -13.07 20.98
CA ALA A 58 0.82 -13.11 20.92
C ALA A 58 1.43 -14.31 21.66
N GLY A 59 0.70 -14.93 22.59
CA GLY A 59 1.16 -16.09 23.37
C GLY A 59 0.96 -17.44 22.67
N GLU A 60 -0.04 -17.54 21.80
CA GLU A 60 -0.39 -18.76 21.06
C GLU A 60 0.38 -18.87 19.73
N GLU A 61 0.55 -20.10 19.23
CA GLU A 61 1.12 -20.33 17.89
C GLU A 61 0.24 -19.79 16.77
N SER A 62 -1.09 -19.84 16.96
CA SER A 62 -2.08 -19.25 16.05
C SER A 62 -2.91 -18.20 16.78
N PRO A 63 -2.90 -16.93 16.33
CA PRO A 63 -3.59 -15.85 17.01
C PRO A 63 -5.11 -16.04 16.93
N ALA A 64 -5.82 -15.72 18.02
CA ALA A 64 -7.27 -15.73 18.06
C ALA A 64 -7.90 -14.71 17.10
N ALA A 65 -7.20 -13.60 16.83
CA ALA A 65 -7.60 -12.55 15.90
C ALA A 65 -6.39 -11.97 15.16
N ALA A 66 -6.51 -11.84 13.84
CA ALA A 66 -5.52 -11.22 12.97
C ALA A 66 -6.15 -10.07 12.17
N PHE A 67 -5.41 -8.98 11.99
CA PHE A 67 -5.91 -7.77 11.34
C PHE A 67 -5.27 -7.58 9.97
N THR A 68 -6.05 -7.17 8.98
CA THR A 68 -5.48 -6.55 7.78
C THR A 68 -4.86 -5.20 8.15
N SER A 69 -4.03 -4.68 7.26
CA SER A 69 -3.75 -3.24 7.27
C SER A 69 -5.01 -2.45 6.92
N LEU A 70 -5.02 -1.16 7.25
CA LEU A 70 -6.15 -0.30 6.91
C LEU A 70 -5.96 0.31 5.53
N PHE A 71 -6.95 0.13 4.66
CA PHE A 71 -6.93 0.59 3.27
C PHE A 71 -7.98 1.66 3.02
N PRO A 72 -7.82 2.52 2.00
CA PRO A 72 -8.79 3.57 1.73
C PRO A 72 -10.13 2.99 1.24
N PHE A 73 -11.22 3.68 1.58
CA PHE A 73 -12.52 3.54 0.90
C PHE A 73 -13.11 4.91 0.57
N GLN A 74 -14.02 4.94 -0.40
CA GLN A 74 -14.83 6.11 -0.72
C GLN A 74 -16.25 5.68 -1.07
N GLY A 75 -17.23 6.14 -0.29
CA GLY A 75 -18.61 5.65 -0.37
C GLY A 75 -18.64 4.13 -0.18
N ASP A 76 -19.14 3.41 -1.18
CA ASP A 76 -19.20 1.94 -1.16
C ASP A 76 -17.97 1.26 -1.77
N THR A 77 -17.05 2.03 -2.36
CA THR A 77 -15.87 1.46 -3.03
C THR A 77 -14.76 1.22 -2.02
N LEU A 78 -14.46 -0.05 -1.77
CA LEU A 78 -13.31 -0.48 -0.98
C LEU A 78 -12.10 -0.65 -1.90
N PHE A 79 -10.98 -0.02 -1.57
CA PHE A 79 -9.73 -0.19 -2.30
C PHE A 79 -8.77 -1.05 -1.50
N ALA A 80 -7.93 -1.83 -2.19
CA ALA A 80 -6.84 -2.62 -1.60
C ALA A 80 -5.61 -2.58 -2.52
N PRO A 81 -4.41 -2.86 -2.02
CA PRO A 81 -3.26 -3.02 -2.89
C PRO A 81 -3.40 -4.35 -3.67
N PRO A 82 -3.34 -4.33 -5.00
CA PRO A 82 -3.51 -5.54 -5.82
C PRO A 82 -2.37 -6.55 -5.57
N PRO A 83 -2.58 -7.85 -5.81
CA PRO A 83 -1.51 -8.84 -5.72
C PRO A 83 -0.34 -8.47 -6.63
N LEU A 84 0.90 -8.48 -6.11
CA LEU A 84 2.08 -8.02 -6.85
C LEU A 84 2.28 -8.78 -8.18
N ASN A 85 2.14 -10.10 -8.16
CA ASN A 85 2.31 -10.94 -9.33
C ASN A 85 1.25 -10.74 -10.43
N LEU A 86 0.18 -9.99 -10.14
CA LEU A 86 -0.92 -9.69 -11.07
C LEU A 86 -1.08 -8.18 -11.30
N TRP A 87 -0.09 -7.38 -10.89
CA TRP A 87 -0.11 -5.93 -11.03
C TRP A 87 1.22 -5.35 -11.55
N PRO A 88 1.24 -4.57 -12.64
CA PRO A 88 0.14 -4.16 -13.53
C PRO A 88 -0.69 -5.32 -14.11
N PRO A 89 -1.96 -5.08 -14.47
CA PRO A 89 -2.83 -6.15 -14.94
C PRO A 89 -2.27 -6.79 -16.22
N PRO A 90 -2.31 -8.13 -16.37
CA PRO A 90 -1.84 -8.79 -17.58
C PRO A 90 -2.58 -8.29 -18.83
N ALA A 91 -1.86 -8.12 -19.95
CA ALA A 91 -2.43 -7.66 -21.21
C ALA A 91 -3.55 -8.57 -21.73
N SER A 92 -3.54 -9.86 -21.37
CA SER A 92 -4.60 -10.83 -21.68
C SER A 92 -5.93 -10.49 -21.01
N VAL A 93 -5.94 -9.76 -19.91
CA VAL A 93 -7.15 -9.41 -19.14
C VAL A 93 -7.65 -8.01 -19.52
N VAL A 94 -6.77 -7.13 -19.97
CA VAL A 94 -7.13 -5.75 -20.32
C VAL A 94 -7.65 -5.66 -21.75
N THR A 95 -8.75 -4.93 -21.93
CA THR A 95 -9.37 -4.61 -23.22
C THR A 95 -9.41 -3.11 -23.40
N THR A 96 -9.07 -2.64 -24.61
CA THR A 96 -9.08 -1.21 -24.95
C THR A 96 -9.73 -0.99 -26.30
N PRO A 97 -10.67 -0.04 -26.42
CA PRO A 97 -11.22 0.34 -27.73
C PRO A 97 -10.17 0.95 -28.67
N SER A 98 -9.10 1.52 -28.12
CA SER A 98 -8.01 2.14 -28.88
C SER A 98 -6.63 1.72 -28.33
N PRO A 99 -5.70 1.24 -29.18
CA PRO A 99 -4.38 0.80 -28.74
C PRO A 99 -3.50 1.94 -28.19
N VAL A 100 -3.76 3.19 -28.61
CA VAL A 100 -3.06 4.38 -28.11
C VAL A 100 -3.37 4.64 -26.63
N PHE A 101 -4.58 4.32 -26.18
CA PHE A 101 -4.98 4.51 -24.79
C PHE A 101 -4.32 3.51 -23.85
N PHE A 102 -4.11 2.27 -24.30
CA PHE A 102 -3.39 1.25 -23.52
C PHE A 102 -1.98 1.73 -23.15
N ALA A 103 -1.24 2.29 -24.11
CA ALA A 103 0.12 2.80 -23.89
C ALA A 103 0.18 4.05 -22.98
N LYS A 104 -0.92 4.83 -22.88
CA LYS A 104 -0.96 6.04 -22.04
C LYS A 104 -1.29 5.75 -20.58
N MET A 105 -1.87 4.60 -20.28
CA MET A 105 -2.34 4.30 -18.94
C MET A 105 -1.21 3.80 -18.04
N ARG A 106 -0.89 4.57 -17.01
CA ARG A 106 0.15 4.21 -16.02
C ARG A 106 -0.44 3.39 -14.88
N TRP A 107 -0.71 2.11 -15.15
CA TRP A 107 -1.22 1.17 -14.13
C TRP A 107 -0.33 1.09 -12.89
N SER A 108 0.99 1.16 -13.06
CA SER A 108 1.96 1.15 -11.96
C SER A 108 1.87 2.36 -11.03
N ALA A 109 1.23 3.47 -11.45
CA ALA A 109 0.99 4.62 -10.59
C ALA A 109 -0.14 4.37 -9.58
N ALA A 110 -1.07 3.45 -9.89
CA ALA A 110 -2.12 3.07 -8.96
C ALA A 110 -1.59 2.05 -7.96
N ARG A 111 -1.61 2.46 -6.68
CA ARG A 111 -1.25 1.63 -5.53
C ARG A 111 -2.45 0.95 -4.91
N PHE A 112 -3.61 1.61 -4.95
CA PHE A 112 -4.85 1.09 -4.39
C PHE A 112 -5.88 0.90 -5.50
N VAL A 113 -6.42 -0.30 -5.62
CA VAL A 113 -7.32 -0.70 -6.69
C VAL A 113 -8.63 -1.16 -6.07
N PRO A 114 -9.80 -0.84 -6.66
CA PRO A 114 -11.08 -1.33 -6.14
C PRO A 114 -11.09 -2.85 -6.02
N LEU A 115 -11.59 -3.37 -4.89
CA LEU A 115 -11.66 -4.81 -4.64
C LEU A 115 -12.43 -5.55 -5.74
N THR A 116 -13.50 -4.95 -6.28
CA THR A 116 -14.29 -5.51 -7.37
C THR A 116 -13.48 -5.67 -8.66
N LEU A 117 -12.56 -4.75 -8.92
CA LEU A 117 -11.66 -4.83 -10.07
C LEU A 117 -10.55 -5.87 -9.83
N ILE A 118 -9.98 -5.92 -8.62
CA ILE A 118 -9.00 -6.95 -8.26
C ILE A 118 -9.64 -8.34 -8.42
N GLU A 119 -10.85 -8.54 -7.90
CA GLU A 119 -11.62 -9.78 -8.06
C GLU A 119 -11.79 -10.15 -9.54
N SER A 120 -12.10 -9.16 -10.39
CA SER A 120 -12.28 -9.38 -11.83
C SER A 120 -10.98 -9.82 -12.49
N ILE A 121 -9.86 -9.18 -12.15
CA ILE A 121 -8.53 -9.53 -12.71
C ILE A 121 -8.12 -10.93 -12.28
N VAL A 122 -8.23 -11.23 -10.98
CA VAL A 122 -7.82 -12.52 -10.42
C VAL A 122 -8.69 -13.66 -10.94
N THR A 123 -9.96 -13.40 -11.26
CA THR A 123 -10.86 -14.40 -11.87
C THR A 123 -10.80 -14.44 -13.40
N GLY A 124 -9.90 -13.66 -14.03
CA GLY A 124 -9.69 -13.65 -15.48
C GLY A 124 -10.76 -12.92 -16.30
N GLN A 125 -11.62 -12.12 -15.66
CA GLN A 125 -12.64 -11.32 -16.36
C GLN A 125 -12.01 -10.14 -17.10
N LYS A 126 -12.45 -9.90 -18.34
CA LYS A 126 -11.94 -8.79 -19.15
C LYS A 126 -12.27 -7.44 -18.50
N VAL A 127 -11.27 -6.55 -18.43
CA VAL A 127 -11.38 -5.20 -17.87
C VAL A 127 -11.22 -4.17 -18.98
N LEU A 128 -12.13 -3.20 -19.05
CA LEU A 128 -12.03 -2.07 -19.97
C LEU A 128 -11.14 -0.97 -19.37
N ALA A 129 -9.98 -0.68 -19.99
CA ALA A 129 -8.99 0.25 -19.42
C ALA A 129 -9.46 1.71 -19.42
N ASP A 130 -10.27 2.10 -20.40
CA ASP A 130 -10.76 3.47 -20.63
C ASP A 130 -11.64 4.00 -19.48
N GLN A 131 -12.23 3.10 -18.70
CA GLN A 131 -13.06 3.39 -17.53
C GLN A 131 -12.27 3.82 -16.30
N TRP A 132 -10.94 3.69 -16.32
CA TRP A 132 -10.11 3.84 -15.13
C TRP A 132 -9.06 4.94 -15.29
N ILE A 133 -8.80 5.64 -14.20
CA ILE A 133 -7.76 6.67 -14.13
C ILE A 133 -7.01 6.56 -12.79
N PRO A 134 -5.66 6.47 -12.80
CA PRO A 134 -4.88 6.53 -11.58
C PRO A 134 -4.89 7.96 -11.03
N ASP A 135 -5.35 8.13 -9.80
CA ASP A 135 -5.28 9.41 -9.10
C ASP A 135 -3.88 9.64 -8.53
N ALA A 136 -3.30 10.81 -8.81
CA ALA A 136 -1.95 11.16 -8.39
C ALA A 136 -1.86 11.56 -6.91
N GLU A 137 -2.95 12.06 -6.31
CA GLU A 137 -2.93 12.52 -4.91
C GLU A 137 -3.05 11.35 -3.93
N SER A 138 -4.02 10.47 -4.14
CA SER A 138 -4.27 9.31 -3.27
C SER A 138 -3.55 8.04 -3.71
N GLY A 139 -3.15 7.94 -4.99
CA GLY A 139 -2.67 6.69 -5.58
C GLY A 139 -3.78 5.64 -5.77
N CYS A 140 -5.06 6.02 -5.65
CA CYS A 140 -6.19 5.13 -5.91
C CYS A 140 -6.54 5.10 -7.40
N LEU A 141 -7.00 3.94 -7.89
CA LEU A 141 -7.53 3.80 -9.24
C LEU A 141 -9.02 4.14 -9.24
N LEU A 142 -9.37 5.32 -9.78
CA LEU A 142 -10.72 5.84 -9.78
C LEU A 142 -11.45 5.51 -11.09
N ARG A 143 -12.79 5.44 -11.04
CA ARG A 143 -13.60 5.30 -12.24
C ARG A 143 -13.76 6.66 -12.92
N ARG A 144 -13.57 6.71 -14.24
CA ARG A 144 -13.71 7.93 -15.05
C ARG A 144 -15.17 8.31 -15.30
N ASP A 145 -16.08 7.34 -15.25
CA ASP A 145 -17.51 7.56 -15.52
C ASP A 145 -18.24 8.24 -14.35
N ARG A 146 -17.60 8.38 -13.19
CA ARG A 146 -18.16 9.06 -12.02
C ARG A 146 -17.21 10.17 -11.56
N PRO A 147 -17.71 11.39 -11.34
CA PRO A 147 -16.92 12.41 -10.67
C PRO A 147 -16.55 11.88 -9.29
N SER A 148 -15.28 11.59 -9.10
CA SER A 148 -14.72 11.16 -7.82
C SER A 148 -13.55 12.08 -7.51
N SER A 149 -13.67 12.82 -6.41
CA SER A 149 -12.53 13.50 -5.80
C SER A 149 -11.58 12.46 -5.23
N SER A 150 -10.31 12.83 -5.10
CA SER A 150 -9.29 12.01 -4.45
C SER A 150 -9.79 11.57 -3.06
N PRO A 151 -9.87 10.25 -2.75
CA PRO A 151 -10.38 9.79 -1.46
C PRO A 151 -9.64 10.38 -0.26
N PHE A 152 -8.35 10.66 -0.44
CA PHE A 152 -7.52 11.38 0.52
C PHE A 152 -6.38 12.08 -0.19
N ARG A 153 -5.74 13.01 0.51
CA ARG A 153 -4.51 13.68 0.06
C ARG A 153 -3.54 13.85 1.21
N VAL A 154 -2.24 13.89 0.88
CA VAL A 154 -1.22 14.28 1.85
C VAL A 154 -1.25 15.80 1.99
N SER A 155 -1.24 16.29 3.21
CA SER A 155 -1.24 17.71 3.55
C SER A 155 -0.28 17.97 4.70
N ALA A 156 0.05 19.23 4.97
CA ALA A 156 0.93 19.60 6.09
C ALA A 156 0.27 20.65 6.98
N ARG A 157 0.52 20.56 8.29
CA ARG A 157 0.05 21.52 9.30
C ARG A 157 1.25 22.09 10.05
N THR A 158 1.37 23.41 10.06
CA THR A 158 2.44 24.12 10.78
C THR A 158 1.91 24.63 12.11
N SER A 159 2.70 24.48 13.17
CA SER A 159 2.37 24.98 14.50
C SER A 159 3.63 25.45 15.21
N ALA A 160 3.57 26.51 16.00
CA ALA A 160 4.68 26.99 16.82
C ALA A 160 4.28 26.98 18.30
N ALA A 161 5.24 26.76 19.19
CA ALA A 161 5.04 27.02 20.62
C ALA A 161 5.04 28.53 20.84
N VAL A 162 4.10 29.06 21.60
CA VAL A 162 4.02 30.49 21.93
C VAL A 162 4.23 30.64 23.42
N ASP A 163 5.21 31.45 23.81
CA ASP A 163 5.42 31.85 25.20
C ASP A 163 4.23 32.71 25.66
N ARG A 164 3.61 32.30 26.76
CA ARG A 164 2.43 32.96 27.32
C ARG A 164 2.74 34.32 27.94
N ILE A 165 3.98 34.56 28.37
CA ILE A 165 4.37 35.83 29.01
C ILE A 165 4.81 36.84 27.97
N THR A 166 5.76 36.48 27.11
CA THR A 166 6.34 37.42 26.13
C THR A 166 5.56 37.49 24.81
N GLY A 167 4.66 36.55 24.55
CA GLY A 167 3.97 36.41 23.27
C GLY A 167 4.88 35.95 22.12
N ARG A 168 6.16 35.67 22.38
CA ARG A 168 7.11 35.24 21.34
C ARG A 168 6.84 33.80 20.94
N SER A 169 6.82 33.55 19.64
CA SER A 169 6.76 32.20 19.10
C SER A 169 8.16 31.59 18.98
N GLY A 170 8.31 30.35 19.41
CA GLY A 170 9.45 29.52 19.05
C GLY A 170 9.41 29.10 17.58
N ALA A 171 10.42 28.33 17.15
CA ALA A 171 10.51 27.87 15.77
C ALA A 171 9.24 27.08 15.33
N PRO A 172 8.72 27.35 14.12
CA PRO A 172 7.58 26.61 13.59
C PRO A 172 7.94 25.13 13.36
N ASN A 173 6.98 24.27 13.67
CA ASN A 173 7.08 22.82 13.53
C ASN A 173 5.97 22.34 12.59
N THR A 174 6.39 21.85 11.43
CA THR A 174 5.51 21.26 10.42
C THR A 174 5.28 19.78 10.72
N ALA A 175 4.10 19.29 10.38
CA ALA A 175 3.92 17.86 10.23
C ALA A 175 2.97 17.56 9.09
N ALA A 176 3.33 16.53 8.34
CA ALA A 176 2.45 15.95 7.36
C ALA A 176 1.29 15.20 8.04
N CYS A 177 0.15 15.18 7.36
CA CYS A 177 -1.05 14.45 7.69
C CYS A 177 -1.74 13.96 6.42
N ILE A 178 -2.73 13.10 6.60
CA ILE A 178 -3.65 12.70 5.55
C ILE A 178 -5.00 13.31 5.85
N ASP A 179 -5.48 14.13 4.92
CA ASP A 179 -6.83 14.68 4.93
C ASP A 179 -7.71 13.78 4.04
N PHE A 180 -8.88 13.41 4.54
CA PHE A 180 -9.85 12.60 3.81
C PHE A 180 -10.97 13.47 3.24
N GLU A 181 -11.51 13.03 2.12
CA GLU A 181 -12.73 13.60 1.55
C GLU A 181 -13.97 13.18 2.38
N PRO A 182 -15.05 13.97 2.42
CA PRO A 182 -16.29 13.54 3.06
C PRO A 182 -16.80 12.20 2.50
N GLY A 183 -17.16 11.28 3.39
CA GLY A 183 -17.58 9.93 3.02
C GLY A 183 -16.44 9.00 2.59
N ALA A 184 -15.18 9.44 2.69
CA ALA A 184 -14.00 8.60 2.58
C ALA A 184 -13.40 8.30 3.96
N GLY A 185 -12.55 7.30 4.00
CA GLY A 185 -11.91 6.87 5.23
C GLY A 185 -11.07 5.63 5.02
N LEU A 186 -10.94 4.86 6.09
CA LEU A 186 -10.16 3.63 6.11
C LEU A 186 -11.02 2.43 6.47
N TRP A 187 -10.76 1.29 5.84
CA TRP A 187 -11.39 0.03 6.18
C TRP A 187 -10.34 -1.03 6.47
N GLY A 188 -10.72 -2.04 7.25
CA GLY A 188 -9.91 -3.22 7.49
C GLY A 188 -10.78 -4.39 7.93
N VAL A 189 -10.18 -5.57 7.99
CA VAL A 189 -10.84 -6.79 8.45
C VAL A 189 -10.09 -7.37 9.63
N VAL A 190 -10.87 -7.89 10.58
CA VAL A 190 -10.40 -8.78 11.62
C VAL A 190 -10.85 -10.19 11.25
N ARG A 191 -9.89 -11.09 11.04
CA ARG A 191 -10.14 -12.51 10.85
C ARG A 191 -9.95 -13.19 12.19
N PHE A 192 -10.97 -13.92 12.63
CA PHE A 192 -10.87 -14.77 13.81
C PHE A 192 -10.42 -16.17 13.40
N ARG A 193 -9.71 -16.85 14.30
CA ARG A 193 -9.25 -18.22 14.06
C ARG A 193 -10.42 -19.16 13.80
N ASP A 194 -11.41 -19.11 14.69
CA ASP A 194 -12.57 -20.00 14.76
C ASP A 194 -13.78 -19.28 15.39
N GLU A 195 -14.94 -19.94 15.42
CA GLU A 195 -16.20 -19.40 15.98
C GLU A 195 -16.11 -19.12 17.49
N ASN A 196 -15.30 -19.88 18.22
CA ASN A 196 -15.11 -19.66 19.65
C ASN A 196 -14.25 -18.41 19.93
N ALA A 197 -13.25 -18.17 19.09
CA ALA A 197 -12.48 -16.94 19.10
C ALA A 197 -13.37 -15.74 18.74
N GLU A 198 -14.24 -15.86 17.74
CA GLU A 198 -15.20 -14.80 17.39
C GLU A 198 -16.16 -14.49 18.54
N SER A 199 -16.79 -15.51 19.15
CA SER A 199 -17.75 -15.32 20.24
C SER A 199 -17.12 -14.60 21.44
N THR A 200 -15.84 -14.88 21.70
CA THR A 200 -15.09 -14.26 22.79
C THR A 200 -14.63 -12.85 22.45
N TRP A 201 -14.11 -12.63 21.24
CA TRP A 201 -13.34 -11.43 20.90
C TRP A 201 -14.10 -10.41 20.06
N SER A 202 -15.12 -10.79 19.29
CA SER A 202 -15.83 -9.88 18.37
C SER A 202 -16.36 -8.63 19.08
N GLY A 203 -17.13 -8.80 20.17
CA GLY A 203 -17.66 -7.67 20.93
C GLY A 203 -16.58 -6.81 21.59
N ARG A 204 -15.48 -7.43 22.06
CA ARG A 204 -14.34 -6.73 22.67
C ARG A 204 -13.56 -5.91 21.65
N VAL A 205 -13.37 -6.45 20.46
CA VAL A 205 -12.75 -5.77 19.33
C VAL A 205 -13.61 -4.59 18.90
N GLU A 206 -14.93 -4.77 18.73
CA GLU A 206 -15.81 -3.64 18.41
C GLU A 206 -15.74 -2.53 19.48
N ALA A 207 -15.74 -2.88 20.77
CA ALA A 207 -15.59 -1.92 21.86
C ALA A 207 -14.24 -1.17 21.78
N ALA A 208 -13.15 -1.88 21.48
CA ALA A 208 -11.85 -1.27 21.28
C ALA A 208 -11.85 -0.28 20.09
N PHE A 209 -12.50 -0.63 18.97
CA PHE A 209 -12.63 0.29 17.83
C PHE A 209 -13.50 1.50 18.14
N ARG A 210 -14.59 1.35 18.90
CA ARG A 210 -15.40 2.49 19.36
C ARG A 210 -14.56 3.46 20.22
N LEU A 211 -13.82 2.92 21.20
CA LEU A 211 -12.90 3.72 22.02
C LEU A 211 -11.80 4.40 21.18
N LEU A 212 -11.25 3.70 20.18
CA LEU A 212 -10.25 4.26 19.27
C LEU A 212 -10.84 5.31 18.31
N GLY A 213 -12.13 5.23 17.98
CA GLY A 213 -12.80 6.26 17.19
C GLY A 213 -12.76 7.62 17.88
N ASP A 214 -13.02 7.63 19.20
CA ASP A 214 -12.98 8.85 20.02
C ASP A 214 -11.54 9.28 20.35
N THR A 215 -10.67 8.33 20.69
CA THR A 215 -9.30 8.64 21.16
C THR A 215 -8.28 8.78 20.03
N GLY A 216 -8.64 8.39 18.81
CA GLY A 216 -7.85 8.46 17.59
C GLY A 216 -6.83 7.34 17.38
N PHE A 217 -6.44 7.15 16.12
CA PHE A 217 -5.40 6.21 15.68
C PHE A 217 -4.08 6.93 15.35
N GLY A 218 -2.94 6.25 15.56
CA GLY A 218 -1.64 6.75 15.13
C GLY A 218 -1.11 7.96 15.91
N GLY A 219 -0.46 8.88 15.17
CA GLY A 219 0.24 10.02 15.75
C GLY A 219 -0.65 11.22 16.08
N ARG A 220 -0.20 12.07 17.01
CA ARG A 220 -0.82 13.37 17.32
C ARG A 220 -2.30 13.31 17.79
N ARG A 221 -2.73 12.18 18.34
CA ARG A 221 -4.05 11.96 18.96
C ARG A 221 -4.49 13.06 19.94
N ARG A 222 -3.57 13.59 20.74
CA ARG A 222 -3.82 14.73 21.66
C ARG A 222 -4.21 16.03 20.97
N ARG A 223 -4.01 16.15 19.65
CA ARG A 223 -4.45 17.27 18.80
C ARG A 223 -5.73 16.94 18.02
N GLY A 224 -6.43 15.87 18.38
CA GLY A 224 -7.63 15.36 17.69
C GLY A 224 -7.34 14.57 16.41
N TRP A 225 -6.07 14.22 16.13
CA TRP A 225 -5.74 13.48 14.91
C TRP A 225 -6.10 12.00 15.03
N GLY A 226 -6.46 11.40 13.90
CA GLY A 226 -6.78 9.99 13.80
C GLY A 226 -8.16 9.61 14.34
N GLN A 227 -9.01 10.57 14.71
CA GLN A 227 -10.38 10.31 15.16
C GLN A 227 -11.27 9.86 13.99
N THR A 228 -12.32 9.12 14.32
CA THR A 228 -13.32 8.66 13.37
C THR A 228 -14.70 9.05 13.81
N GLU A 229 -15.64 9.07 12.87
CA GLU A 229 -17.05 8.91 13.21
C GLU A 229 -17.29 7.51 13.83
N THR A 230 -18.54 7.22 14.20
CA THR A 230 -18.94 5.91 14.72
C THR A 230 -18.49 4.79 13.77
N PRO A 231 -17.63 3.85 14.22
CA PRO A 231 -17.18 2.74 13.39
C PRO A 231 -18.36 1.88 12.92
N GLU A 232 -18.35 1.52 11.64
CA GLU A 232 -19.34 0.63 11.05
C GLU A 232 -18.79 -0.80 11.00
N PHE A 233 -19.63 -1.77 11.33
CA PHE A 233 -19.24 -3.17 11.48
C PHE A 233 -20.12 -4.08 10.61
N GLN A 234 -19.50 -4.99 9.87
CA GLN A 234 -20.19 -6.02 9.10
C GLN A 234 -19.54 -7.38 9.34
N ARG A 235 -20.33 -8.34 9.82
CA ARG A 235 -19.89 -9.72 10.06
C ARG A 235 -20.05 -10.57 8.79
N GLY A 236 -19.19 -11.58 8.64
CA GLY A 236 -19.31 -12.57 7.57
C GLY A 236 -18.20 -13.62 7.61
N ALA A 237 -18.15 -14.47 6.59
CA ALA A 237 -17.12 -15.48 6.46
C ALA A 237 -15.93 -14.95 5.64
N TRP A 238 -14.70 -15.32 6.04
CA TRP A 238 -13.50 -15.07 5.24
C TRP A 238 -13.34 -16.10 4.12
N PRO A 239 -12.92 -15.72 2.89
CA PRO A 239 -12.75 -14.35 2.34
C PRO A 239 -14.01 -13.79 1.66
N GLU A 240 -15.14 -14.50 1.76
CA GLU A 240 -16.41 -14.19 1.07
C GLU A 240 -16.95 -12.79 1.36
N LEU A 241 -16.71 -12.28 2.57
CA LEU A 241 -17.09 -10.94 3.00
C LEU A 241 -16.53 -9.83 2.10
N LEU A 242 -15.36 -10.05 1.48
CA LEU A 242 -14.71 -9.07 0.61
C LEU A 242 -14.78 -9.46 -0.87
N ILE A 243 -14.57 -10.75 -1.17
CA ILE A 243 -14.29 -11.22 -2.54
C ILE A 243 -15.06 -12.53 -2.81
N PRO A 244 -16.40 -12.46 -2.92
CA PRO A 244 -17.27 -13.65 -2.97
C PRO A 244 -17.12 -14.47 -4.26
N LYS A 245 -16.83 -13.86 -5.42
CA LYS A 245 -16.63 -14.58 -6.68
C LYS A 245 -15.31 -15.34 -6.67
N LEU A 246 -14.26 -14.74 -6.10
CA LEU A 246 -12.95 -15.37 -6.01
C LEU A 246 -13.00 -16.68 -5.24
N LYS A 247 -13.67 -16.68 -4.08
CA LYS A 247 -13.88 -17.91 -3.28
C LYS A 247 -14.54 -19.01 -4.10
N ARG A 248 -15.61 -18.68 -4.85
CA ARG A 248 -16.33 -19.65 -5.70
C ARG A 248 -15.43 -20.23 -6.79
N VAL A 249 -14.50 -19.45 -7.34
CA VAL A 249 -13.55 -19.93 -8.35
C VAL A 249 -12.48 -20.82 -7.71
N ALA A 250 -11.95 -20.44 -6.55
CA ALA A 250 -10.99 -21.24 -5.81
C ALA A 250 -11.57 -22.62 -5.42
N GLU A 251 -12.82 -22.66 -4.94
CA GLU A 251 -13.52 -23.92 -4.58
C GLU A 251 -13.80 -24.82 -5.80
N ARG A 252 -14.00 -24.25 -6.99
CA ARG A 252 -14.17 -25.00 -8.24
C ARG A 252 -12.86 -25.61 -8.75
N GLY A 253 -11.71 -25.07 -8.35
CA GLY A 253 -10.38 -25.53 -8.74
C GLY A 253 -9.89 -26.78 -8.03
N GLY A 254 -10.73 -27.43 -7.21
CA GLY A 254 -10.36 -28.55 -6.34
C GLY A 254 -10.07 -28.11 -4.91
N ASP A 255 -9.97 -29.06 -3.97
CA ASP A 255 -9.63 -28.74 -2.58
C ASP A 255 -8.15 -28.30 -2.51
N PRO A 256 -7.86 -27.04 -2.12
CA PRO A 256 -6.50 -26.51 -2.08
C PRO A 256 -5.59 -27.26 -1.09
N HIS A 257 -6.16 -28.04 -0.15
CA HIS A 257 -5.39 -28.86 0.79
C HIS A 257 -5.16 -30.31 0.31
N SER A 258 -5.76 -30.71 -0.82
CA SER A 258 -5.61 -32.07 -1.38
C SER A 258 -4.41 -32.18 -2.34
N SER A 259 -3.97 -31.06 -2.90
CA SER A 259 -2.79 -30.98 -3.76
C SER A 259 -1.53 -30.79 -2.91
N SER A 260 -0.53 -31.66 -3.10
CA SER A 260 0.81 -31.54 -2.48
C SER A 260 1.60 -30.29 -2.93
N GLU A 261 1.07 -29.55 -3.89
CA GLU A 261 1.72 -28.38 -4.47
C GLU A 261 1.31 -27.10 -3.74
N PRO A 262 2.25 -26.16 -3.53
CA PRO A 262 1.98 -24.93 -2.80
C PRO A 262 0.95 -24.04 -3.52
N GLY A 263 0.00 -23.50 -2.77
CA GLY A 263 -0.91 -22.45 -3.21
C GLY A 263 -0.25 -21.07 -3.12
N LEU A 264 -0.78 -20.09 -3.88
CA LEU A 264 -0.35 -18.70 -3.83
C LEU A 264 -1.28 -17.88 -2.94
N TYR A 265 -0.72 -17.26 -1.89
CA TYR A 265 -1.47 -16.49 -0.90
C TYR A 265 -1.15 -15.00 -1.02
N TRP A 266 -2.17 -14.20 -1.34
CA TRP A 266 -2.08 -12.73 -1.39
C TRP A 266 -2.28 -12.12 -0.01
N LEU A 267 -1.29 -11.36 0.46
CA LEU A 267 -1.24 -10.78 1.81
C LEU A 267 -1.88 -9.40 1.88
N LEU A 268 -2.83 -9.25 2.81
CA LEU A 268 -3.50 -8.00 3.16
C LEU A 268 -3.01 -7.42 4.51
N SER A 269 -2.00 -8.05 5.12
CA SER A 269 -1.34 -7.60 6.35
C SER A 269 0.18 -7.63 6.20
N LEU A 270 0.88 -6.97 7.12
CA LEU A 270 2.32 -7.16 7.28
C LEU A 270 2.53 -8.55 7.84
N PHE A 271 3.47 -9.28 7.25
CA PHE A 271 3.68 -10.68 7.57
C PHE A 271 5.09 -10.90 8.10
N CYS A 272 5.19 -11.61 9.22
CA CYS A 272 6.41 -12.19 9.73
C CYS A 272 6.16 -13.69 9.91
N PRO A 273 6.82 -14.57 9.13
CA PRO A 273 6.62 -16.00 9.22
C PRO A 273 6.80 -16.51 10.66
N SER A 274 5.88 -17.36 11.10
CA SER A 274 6.02 -18.17 12.30
C SER A 274 6.99 -19.33 12.05
N LYS A 275 7.34 -20.06 13.12
CA LYS A 275 8.13 -21.31 12.99
C LYS A 275 7.35 -22.43 12.29
N ALA A 276 6.01 -22.36 12.30
CA ALA A 276 5.14 -23.34 11.67
C ALA A 276 4.98 -23.07 10.17
N ASP A 277 5.10 -21.81 9.74
CA ASP A 277 4.94 -21.43 8.34
C ASP A 277 6.03 -22.08 7.46
N ARG A 278 5.60 -22.83 6.45
CA ARG A 278 6.44 -23.46 5.43
C ARG A 278 6.28 -22.68 4.12
N ILE A 279 6.90 -21.51 4.08
CA ILE A 279 6.87 -20.64 2.90
C ILE A 279 7.92 -21.10 1.90
N ASP A 280 7.51 -21.33 0.66
CA ASP A 280 8.40 -21.49 -0.47
C ASP A 280 8.76 -20.11 -1.03
N TRP A 281 9.96 -19.64 -0.70
CA TRP A 281 10.46 -18.33 -1.14
C TRP A 281 10.79 -18.27 -2.63
N SER A 282 10.88 -19.42 -3.31
CA SER A 282 11.06 -19.46 -4.77
C SER A 282 9.74 -19.26 -5.52
N GLY A 283 8.61 -19.48 -4.84
CA GLY A 283 7.27 -19.28 -5.37
C GLY A 283 6.64 -17.97 -4.90
N GLY A 284 6.13 -17.18 -5.86
CA GLY A 284 5.41 -15.93 -5.61
C GLY A 284 6.27 -14.68 -5.81
N GLU A 285 5.74 -13.54 -5.36
CA GLU A 285 6.37 -12.23 -5.50
C GLU A 285 6.10 -11.40 -4.25
N TYR A 286 7.16 -11.03 -3.53
CA TYR A 286 7.04 -10.36 -2.25
C TYR A 286 8.02 -9.20 -2.11
N GLN A 287 7.66 -8.24 -1.26
CA GLN A 287 8.50 -7.10 -0.92
C GLN A 287 8.81 -7.09 0.57
N LEU A 288 10.05 -6.74 0.91
CA LEU A 288 10.50 -6.60 2.30
C LEU A 288 10.44 -5.14 2.73
N ARG A 289 10.01 -4.94 3.97
CA ARG A 289 9.97 -3.62 4.63
C ARG A 289 10.57 -3.71 6.02
N VAL A 290 11.44 -2.76 6.35
CA VAL A 290 11.94 -2.60 7.72
C VAL A 290 10.93 -1.80 8.54
N ARG A 291 10.58 -2.30 9.72
CA ARG A 291 9.67 -1.66 10.68
C ARG A 291 10.40 -1.35 11.98
N GLY A 292 10.51 -0.06 12.28
CA GLY A 292 10.96 0.48 13.55
C GLY A 292 9.84 1.18 14.32
N GLY A 293 10.19 2.14 15.16
CA GLY A 293 9.24 2.89 16.00
C GLY A 293 9.57 2.77 17.48
N ARG A 294 8.73 3.37 18.32
CA ARG A 294 8.99 3.52 19.75
C ARG A 294 8.00 2.76 20.60
N VAL A 295 8.41 2.39 21.80
CA VAL A 295 7.50 1.87 22.82
C VAL A 295 6.69 3.03 23.39
N ASP A 296 5.38 2.80 23.58
CA ASP A 296 4.49 3.80 24.17
C ASP A 296 4.89 4.09 25.63
N GLY A 297 4.68 5.32 26.10
CA GLY A 297 5.11 5.77 27.42
C GLY A 297 6.59 6.12 27.51
N SER A 298 7.51 5.16 27.31
CA SER A 298 8.95 5.39 27.49
C SER A 298 9.60 6.18 26.34
N GLY A 299 9.08 6.05 25.13
CA GLY A 299 9.67 6.66 23.93
C GLY A 299 10.97 6.01 23.46
N SER A 300 11.40 4.89 24.07
CA SER A 300 12.58 4.13 23.65
C SER A 300 12.35 3.45 22.30
N ASP A 301 13.40 3.34 21.48
CA ASP A 301 13.30 2.73 20.15
C ASP A 301 13.17 1.20 20.25
N LYS A 302 12.15 0.65 19.58
CA LYS A 302 11.96 -0.79 19.43
C LYS A 302 13.02 -1.38 18.51
N LYS A 303 13.33 -2.67 18.70
CA LYS A 303 14.16 -3.42 17.77
C LYS A 303 13.54 -3.40 16.38
N LYS A 304 14.35 -3.07 15.36
CA LYS A 304 13.92 -3.05 13.96
C LYS A 304 13.68 -4.48 13.47
N LEU A 305 12.60 -4.68 12.72
CA LEU A 305 12.21 -5.98 12.18
C LEU A 305 12.01 -5.87 10.67
N ARG A 306 12.51 -6.84 9.89
CA ARG A 306 12.15 -6.99 8.47
C ARG A 306 10.86 -7.80 8.39
N MET A 307 9.89 -7.28 7.66
CA MET A 307 8.57 -7.88 7.47
C MET A 307 8.23 -7.89 5.99
N ILE A 308 7.38 -8.80 5.58
CA ILE A 308 6.83 -8.84 4.22
C ILE A 308 5.67 -7.84 4.16
N SER A 309 5.64 -7.02 3.11
CA SER A 309 4.63 -5.98 2.96
C SER A 309 3.29 -6.55 2.48
N GLU A 310 2.25 -5.75 2.69
CA GLU A 310 0.96 -5.93 2.02
C GLU A 310 1.17 -5.97 0.50
N ALA A 311 0.20 -6.55 -0.24
CA ALA A 311 0.26 -6.84 -1.69
C ALA A 311 1.12 -8.05 -2.07
N SER A 312 2.07 -8.44 -1.23
CA SER A 312 2.94 -9.58 -1.49
C SER A 312 2.14 -10.87 -1.66
N VAL A 313 2.63 -11.73 -2.54
CA VAL A 313 2.08 -13.06 -2.81
C VAL A 313 3.15 -14.08 -2.43
N VAL A 314 2.81 -14.98 -1.51
CA VAL A 314 3.73 -16.00 -1.00
C VAL A 314 3.22 -17.39 -1.36
N ALA A 315 4.11 -18.29 -1.76
CA ALA A 315 3.78 -19.69 -1.97
C ALA A 315 3.86 -20.48 -0.65
N ALA A 316 2.81 -21.23 -0.32
CA ALA A 316 2.78 -22.08 0.87
C ALA A 316 1.84 -23.28 0.66
N VAL A 317 2.06 -24.36 1.39
CA VAL A 317 1.16 -25.53 1.37
C VAL A 317 -0.09 -25.28 2.21
N VAL A 318 0.03 -24.45 3.24
CA VAL A 318 -1.04 -24.13 4.19
C VAL A 318 -1.15 -22.61 4.30
N ASP A 319 -2.33 -22.11 4.65
CA ASP A 319 -2.58 -20.69 4.86
C ASP A 319 -1.59 -20.11 5.88
N PRO A 320 -0.78 -19.11 5.51
CA PRO A 320 0.20 -18.52 6.40
C PRO A 320 -0.46 -17.95 7.66
N VAL A 321 0.14 -18.22 8.82
CA VAL A 321 -0.38 -17.78 10.12
C VAL A 321 0.36 -16.51 10.57
N GLY A 322 1.68 -16.52 10.46
CA GLY A 322 2.55 -15.45 10.94
C GLY A 322 2.66 -15.39 12.46
N ALA A 323 3.49 -14.47 12.96
CA ALA A 323 3.78 -14.38 14.38
C ALA A 323 3.89 -12.93 14.89
N ALA A 324 3.60 -12.74 16.18
CA ALA A 324 3.94 -11.53 16.90
C ALA A 324 5.37 -11.62 17.42
N VAL A 325 6.24 -10.72 16.98
CA VAL A 325 7.66 -10.72 17.37
C VAL A 325 7.88 -9.82 18.57
N HIS A 326 8.62 -10.30 19.56
CA HIS A 326 9.07 -9.48 20.68
C HIS A 326 10.15 -8.50 20.22
N THR A 327 9.85 -7.20 20.34
CA THR A 327 10.67 -6.09 19.84
C THR A 327 11.04 -5.07 20.92
N ALA A 328 10.86 -5.42 22.20
CA ALA A 328 11.25 -4.54 23.28
C ALA A 328 12.76 -4.31 23.30
N PRO A 329 13.22 -3.12 23.73
CA PRO A 329 14.62 -2.89 24.08
C PRO A 329 15.12 -3.89 25.12
N ASP A 330 16.43 -4.08 25.21
CA ASP A 330 17.03 -4.93 26.23
C ASP A 330 16.80 -4.32 27.63
N GLY A 331 16.46 -5.17 28.61
CA GLY A 331 16.16 -4.73 29.98
C GLY A 331 14.81 -3.99 30.15
N PHE A 332 13.95 -3.96 29.14
CA PHE A 332 12.66 -3.26 29.22
C PHE A 332 11.65 -4.03 30.10
N PRO A 333 10.84 -3.35 30.95
CA PRO A 333 10.10 -3.98 32.05
C PRO A 333 8.92 -4.86 31.62
N HIS A 334 8.45 -4.75 30.39
CA HIS A 334 7.35 -5.56 29.86
C HIS A 334 7.59 -5.88 28.38
N PRO A 335 6.97 -6.94 27.84
CA PRO A 335 7.16 -7.26 26.43
C PRO A 335 6.53 -6.18 25.53
N ALA A 336 7.14 -5.98 24.36
CA ALA A 336 6.60 -5.13 23.30
C ALA A 336 6.50 -5.93 22.01
N TYR A 337 5.27 -6.26 21.60
CA TYR A 337 5.05 -7.07 20.41
C TYR A 337 4.88 -6.21 19.16
N ARG A 338 5.38 -6.72 18.04
CA ARG A 338 5.02 -6.27 16.70
C ARG A 338 4.30 -7.41 16.00
N SER A 339 3.03 -7.20 15.70
CA SER A 339 2.22 -8.19 15.01
C SER A 339 2.67 -8.33 13.55
N GLY A 340 2.97 -9.55 13.15
CA GLY A 340 3.16 -9.97 11.76
C GLY A 340 2.23 -11.12 11.38
N PHE A 341 1.01 -11.12 11.94
CA PHE A 341 -0.01 -12.14 11.64
C PHE A 341 -0.48 -11.98 10.19
N ALA A 342 -0.54 -13.09 9.47
CA ALA A 342 -1.01 -13.10 8.09
C ALA A 342 -2.54 -13.06 8.04
N VAL A 343 -3.06 -12.12 7.26
CA VAL A 343 -4.41 -12.16 6.73
C VAL A 343 -4.28 -12.27 5.22
N SER A 344 -4.48 -13.48 4.72
CA SER A 344 -4.20 -13.84 3.34
C SER A 344 -5.46 -14.29 2.59
N VAL A 345 -5.43 -14.15 1.27
CA VAL A 345 -6.44 -14.68 0.35
C VAL A 345 -5.76 -15.65 -0.61
N LEU A 346 -6.25 -16.89 -0.69
CA LEU A 346 -5.78 -17.86 -1.66
C LEU A 346 -6.16 -17.41 -3.09
N LEU A 347 -5.18 -17.33 -3.97
CA LEU A 347 -5.38 -17.03 -5.38
C LEU A 347 -5.69 -18.32 -6.17
N PRO A 348 -6.57 -18.25 -7.18
CA PRO A 348 -6.85 -19.38 -8.05
C PRO A 348 -5.62 -19.61 -8.93
N ARG A 349 -5.40 -20.87 -9.29
CA ARG A 349 -4.41 -21.22 -10.30
C ARG A 349 -4.95 -20.77 -11.64
N VAL A 350 -4.48 -19.60 -12.09
CA VAL A 350 -4.61 -19.27 -13.50
C VAL A 350 -3.56 -20.12 -14.20
N GLU A 351 -4.00 -21.20 -14.86
CA GLU A 351 -3.21 -21.81 -15.92
C GLU A 351 -3.01 -20.72 -16.96
N THR A 352 -1.96 -19.93 -16.78
CA THR A 352 -1.44 -19.09 -17.84
C THR A 352 -0.99 -20.09 -18.88
N ALA A 353 -1.85 -20.37 -19.86
CA ALA A 353 -1.43 -20.96 -21.11
C ALA A 353 -0.35 -20.03 -21.62
N LEU A 354 0.90 -20.42 -21.34
CA LEU A 354 2.05 -19.85 -21.99
C LEU A 354 1.81 -20.20 -23.45
N ASP A 355 1.28 -19.25 -24.21
CA ASP A 355 1.54 -19.18 -25.64
C ASP A 355 3.06 -18.97 -25.78
N GLN A 356 3.81 -20.03 -25.55
CA GLN A 356 5.06 -20.28 -26.24
C GLN A 356 4.69 -20.60 -27.69
N THR A 357 4.14 -19.60 -28.39
CA THR A 357 4.51 -19.47 -29.80
C THR A 357 5.99 -19.13 -29.76
N LEU A 358 6.80 -20.19 -29.80
CA LEU A 358 8.18 -20.13 -30.22
C LEU A 358 8.22 -19.22 -31.44
N VAL A 359 8.67 -17.99 -31.23
CA VAL A 359 9.20 -17.17 -32.31
C VAL A 359 10.34 -18.01 -32.85
N GLN A 360 10.08 -18.71 -33.95
CA GLN A 360 11.13 -19.28 -34.76
C GLN A 360 12.01 -18.10 -35.15
N ALA A 361 13.18 -18.02 -34.54
CA ALA A 361 14.23 -17.14 -34.99
C ALA A 361 14.45 -17.46 -36.48
N PRO A 362 14.36 -16.47 -37.39
CA PRO A 362 14.74 -16.71 -38.77
C PRO A 362 16.22 -17.09 -38.76
N SER A 363 16.52 -18.31 -39.22
CA SER A 363 17.88 -18.79 -39.40
C SER A 363 18.60 -17.88 -40.38
N GLU A 364 19.70 -17.28 -39.94
CA GLU A 364 20.73 -16.75 -40.83
C GLU A 364 21.29 -17.90 -41.68
N VAL A 365 20.92 -17.95 -42.95
CA VAL A 365 21.63 -18.73 -43.96
C VAL A 365 21.83 -17.84 -45.19
N GLU A 366 23.08 -17.38 -45.27
CA GLU A 366 23.88 -17.25 -46.49
C GLU A 366 23.56 -16.09 -47.45
N ALA A 367 24.37 -15.04 -47.30
CA ALA A 367 24.52 -13.95 -48.26
C ALA A 367 25.16 -14.46 -49.58
N PRO A 368 24.55 -14.21 -50.75
CA PRO A 368 25.25 -14.36 -52.02
C PRO A 368 26.05 -13.09 -52.36
N GLU A 369 27.30 -13.32 -52.80
CA GLU A 369 28.33 -12.33 -53.14
C GLU A 369 27.89 -11.28 -54.19
N PRO A 370 28.46 -10.05 -54.14
CA PRO A 370 28.10 -8.97 -55.04
C PRO A 370 28.66 -9.17 -56.46
N LYS A 371 27.78 -9.05 -57.47
CA LYS A 371 28.17 -9.01 -58.89
C LYS A 371 28.79 -7.64 -59.24
N PRO A 372 29.85 -7.61 -60.08
CA PRO A 372 30.55 -6.37 -60.43
C PRO A 372 29.81 -5.53 -61.48
N CYS A 373 29.84 -4.22 -61.30
CA CYS A 373 29.32 -3.20 -62.21
C CYS A 373 30.10 -3.13 -63.54
N PRO A 374 29.43 -2.83 -64.66
CA PRO A 374 30.07 -2.23 -65.83
C PRO A 374 29.95 -0.70 -65.84
N ALA A 375 30.96 -0.05 -66.39
CA ALA A 375 31.19 1.39 -66.38
C ALA A 375 30.48 2.19 -67.50
N GLU A 376 30.27 3.47 -67.17
CA GLU A 376 30.24 4.70 -67.99
C GLU A 376 29.24 4.85 -69.16
N GLN A 377 28.44 5.93 -69.12
CA GLN A 377 28.85 7.18 -69.78
C GLN A 377 28.03 8.41 -69.31
N PRO A 378 28.59 9.64 -69.45
CA PRO A 378 28.08 10.88 -68.84
C PRO A 378 27.43 11.85 -69.84
N GLN A 379 26.51 12.71 -69.37
CA GLN A 379 26.17 14.03 -69.94
C GLN A 379 25.15 14.75 -69.02
N GLN A 380 25.50 15.92 -68.45
CA GLN A 380 25.09 17.29 -68.82
C GLN A 380 23.56 17.57 -68.74
N ALA A 381 23.02 18.74 -68.41
CA ALA A 381 23.37 19.94 -67.63
C ALA A 381 22.12 20.85 -67.72
N SER A 382 21.70 21.44 -66.58
CA SER A 382 20.93 22.72 -66.43
C SER A 382 19.47 22.79 -66.96
N PRO A 383 18.70 23.87 -66.69
CA PRO A 383 18.33 24.44 -65.38
C PRO A 383 16.84 24.93 -65.30
N ASP A 384 16.46 25.50 -64.15
CA ASP A 384 15.42 26.53 -63.88
C ASP A 384 13.93 26.30 -64.24
N GLU A 385 13.05 26.46 -63.24
CA GLU A 385 12.07 27.57 -63.19
C GLU A 385 11.15 27.46 -61.94
N ASP A 386 11.25 28.50 -61.10
CA ASP A 386 10.22 29.21 -60.32
C ASP A 386 8.90 28.55 -59.91
N ALA A 387 8.56 28.65 -58.62
CA ALA A 387 7.48 29.55 -58.20
C ALA A 387 7.35 29.61 -56.66
N GLU A 388 7.07 30.84 -56.23
CA GLU A 388 7.13 31.42 -54.90
C GLU A 388 6.02 31.02 -53.89
N ALA A 389 6.28 31.51 -52.66
CA ALA A 389 5.35 31.99 -51.64
C ALA A 389 4.88 30.95 -50.59
N GLY A 390 5.04 31.17 -49.29
CA GLY A 390 5.53 32.32 -48.54
C GLY A 390 5.35 32.08 -47.03
N THR A 391 6.39 32.41 -46.27
CA THR A 391 6.41 33.12 -44.96
C THR A 391 5.34 32.75 -43.92
N THR A 392 5.66 32.26 -42.71
CA THR A 392 6.29 32.98 -41.57
C THR A 392 6.44 31.95 -40.42
N SER A 393 7.64 31.64 -39.95
CA SER A 393 8.42 32.29 -38.87
C SER A 393 7.77 32.24 -37.47
N ALA A 394 8.35 31.47 -36.56
CA ALA A 394 8.97 32.01 -35.33
C ALA A 394 9.72 30.90 -34.57
N ALA A 395 11.02 31.13 -34.40
CA ALA A 395 11.97 30.32 -33.65
C ALA A 395 11.87 30.57 -32.13
N ILE A 396 12.25 29.56 -31.34
CA ILE A 396 12.63 29.69 -29.93
C ILE A 396 14.08 29.26 -29.85
N GLU A 397 14.97 30.20 -29.56
CA GLU A 397 16.37 29.95 -29.22
C GLU A 397 16.60 30.32 -27.75
N GLN A 398 17.32 29.42 -27.09
CA GLN A 398 17.73 29.43 -25.70
C GLN A 398 18.78 30.51 -25.42
N LEU A 399 18.88 30.99 -24.17
CA LEU A 399 20.17 31.29 -23.52
C LEU A 399 20.00 31.48 -22.01
N SER A 400 20.99 30.98 -21.26
CA SER A 400 21.07 30.89 -19.79
C SER A 400 21.86 32.09 -19.17
N PRO A 401 22.40 32.04 -17.93
CA PRO A 401 22.04 32.97 -16.85
C PRO A 401 23.18 33.95 -16.46
N ALA A 402 22.89 34.92 -15.59
CA ALA A 402 23.90 35.78 -14.94
C ALA A 402 23.56 36.05 -13.46
N ALA A 403 24.64 36.24 -12.69
CA ALA A 403 24.72 36.33 -11.24
C ALA A 403 24.88 37.76 -10.72
N ASP A 404 24.55 37.98 -9.44
CA ASP A 404 25.12 38.93 -8.45
C ASP A 404 24.33 38.68 -7.14
N GLY A 405 24.83 38.67 -5.90
CA GLY A 405 26.06 39.15 -5.30
C GLY A 405 25.70 40.05 -4.10
N GLN A 406 25.79 39.56 -2.85
CA GLN A 406 26.27 40.31 -1.65
C GLN A 406 26.03 39.58 -0.31
N GLU A 407 27.12 39.49 0.45
CA GLU A 407 27.27 39.11 1.86
C GLU A 407 27.13 40.37 2.76
N PRO A 408 26.90 40.26 4.08
CA PRO A 408 28.04 40.53 4.98
C PRO A 408 28.06 39.82 6.35
N ASP A 409 29.30 39.60 6.81
CA ASP A 409 29.90 39.69 8.15
C ASP A 409 29.29 39.05 9.42
N HIS A 410 30.12 38.18 10.04
CA HIS A 410 30.10 37.77 11.45
C HIS A 410 30.90 38.74 12.34
N PRO A 411 30.63 38.76 13.66
CA PRO A 411 31.71 38.41 14.61
C PRO A 411 31.28 37.45 15.76
N PRO A 412 32.22 36.95 16.60
CA PRO A 412 32.14 35.63 17.26
C PRO A 412 31.89 35.63 18.79
N SER A 413 31.82 34.41 19.35
CA SER A 413 31.90 33.97 20.78
C SER A 413 30.66 34.23 21.65
N THR A 414 30.15 33.28 22.45
CA THR A 414 30.81 32.63 23.60
C THR A 414 30.04 31.36 24.05
N GLU A 415 30.76 30.39 24.60
CA GLU A 415 30.29 29.19 25.31
C GLU A 415 29.51 29.50 26.61
N ALA A 416 28.49 28.69 26.92
CA ALA A 416 28.00 28.29 28.24
C ALA A 416 26.94 27.18 28.00
N SER A 417 27.14 25.90 28.34
CA SER A 417 27.10 25.34 29.70
C SER A 417 25.87 25.81 30.48
N ASP A 418 24.79 25.04 30.46
CA ASP A 418 24.02 24.81 31.70
C ASP A 418 23.12 23.57 31.59
N GLU A 419 23.33 22.72 32.60
CA GLU A 419 22.47 21.63 33.03
C GLU A 419 21.15 22.18 33.59
N ILE A 420 20.05 21.43 33.37
CA ILE A 420 19.07 20.92 34.37
C ILE A 420 18.01 20.11 33.63
#